data_AF-A0AA35YDG2-F1
#
_entry.id   AF-A0AA35YDG2-F1
#
_cell.length_a   1.000
_cell.length_b   1.000
_cell.length_c   1.000
_cell.angle_alpha   90.00
_cell.angle_beta   90.00
_cell.angle_gamma   90.00
#
_symmetry.space_group_name_H-M   'P 1'
#
loop_
_entity.id
_entity.type
_entity.pdbx_description
1 polymer ?
#
loop_
_entity_poly.entity_id
_entity_poly.type
_entity_poly.pdbx_seq_one_letter_code
_entity_poly.pdbx_strand_id
1 'polypeptide(L)'
;MLHKQSGPGGETWRCNLTVDGSFTVNVLRKKLDLNSTLNLDQFTWLREIPIKINCFIWRAKMGKIPSTLGLLSRGVDVEKKLCSHCEVVECVDHALVGCKYASTVLQLVLKWCRVPLVELKTVHEVITYAQALSNCSKKKKVANGNL
;
A
#
# COMPACT_ATOMS: atom_id res chain seq x y z
N MET A 1 25.22 4.75 2.18
CA MET A 1 24.75 5.86 3.03
C MET A 1 25.50 5.91 4.35
N LEU A 2 25.55 4.80 5.08
CA LEU A 2 26.53 4.58 6.14
C LEU A 2 27.53 3.53 5.68
N HIS A 3 28.81 3.76 5.99
CA HIS A 3 29.89 2.84 5.68
C HIS A 3 30.66 2.53 6.96
N LYS A 4 30.89 1.24 7.19
CA LYS A 4 31.71 0.77 8.31
C LYS A 4 33.18 1.04 8.00
N GLN A 5 33.91 1.59 8.94
CA GLN A 5 35.35 1.83 8.87
C GLN A 5 36.02 1.17 10.08
N SER A 6 37.05 0.36 9.82
CA SER A 6 37.88 -0.25 10.87
C SER A 6 39.17 0.55 11.01
N GLY A 7 39.47 0.98 12.22
CA GLY A 7 40.69 1.71 12.55
C GLY A 7 41.32 1.22 13.85
N PRO A 8 42.46 1.80 14.25
CA PRO A 8 43.20 1.39 15.45
C PRO A 8 42.40 1.53 16.77
N GLY A 9 41.31 2.31 16.77
CA GLY A 9 40.37 2.45 17.89
C GLY A 9 39.09 1.61 17.81
N GLY A 10 39.03 0.64 16.88
CA GLY A 10 37.86 -0.21 16.67
C GLY A 10 37.03 0.16 15.44
N GLU A 11 35.75 -0.23 15.47
CA GLU A 11 34.83 -0.08 14.33
C GLU A 11 33.96 1.17 14.48
N THR A 12 33.93 2.02 13.47
CA THR A 12 33.08 3.22 13.43
C THR A 12 32.23 3.28 12.16
N TRP A 13 31.15 4.04 12.19
CA TRP A 13 30.25 4.25 11.05
C TRP A 13 30.38 5.69 10.54
N ARG A 14 30.66 5.85 9.25
CA ARG A 14 30.75 7.15 8.59
C ARG A 14 29.60 7.34 7.61
N CYS A 15 28.93 8.49 7.68
CA CYS A 15 27.90 8.87 6.72
C CYS A 15 28.51 9.55 5.50
N ASN A 16 28.11 9.15 4.29
CA ASN A 16 28.54 9.81 3.05
C ASN A 16 27.62 10.96 2.63
N LEU A 17 26.63 11.31 3.45
CA LEU A 17 25.71 12.43 3.18
C LEU A 17 26.22 13.77 3.71
N THR A 18 27.24 13.74 4.57
CA THR A 18 27.89 14.93 5.12
C THR A 18 29.40 14.83 4.94
N VAL A 19 30.07 15.98 4.91
CA VAL A 19 31.53 16.06 4.73
C VAL A 19 32.28 15.58 5.97
N ASP A 20 31.75 15.91 7.15
CA ASP A 20 32.30 15.51 8.46
C ASP A 20 32.06 14.02 8.79
N GLY A 21 31.24 13.33 7.99
CA GLY A 21 30.92 11.93 8.22
C GLY A 21 29.82 11.69 9.26
N SER A 22 29.25 12.74 9.85
CA SER A 22 28.19 12.62 10.86
C SER A 22 26.85 12.20 10.27
N PHE A 23 26.12 11.36 10.99
CA PHE A 23 24.75 11.02 10.62
C PHE A 23 23.77 11.92 11.37
N THR A 24 22.89 12.61 10.64
CA THR A 24 21.72 13.28 11.23
C THR A 24 20.47 12.98 10.43
N VAL A 25 19.34 12.87 11.14
CA VAL A 25 18.02 12.67 10.51
C VAL A 25 17.69 13.82 9.55
N ASN A 26 18.12 15.05 9.86
CA ASN A 26 17.94 16.24 9.02
C ASN A 26 18.58 16.09 7.63
N VAL A 27 19.84 15.67 7.57
CA VAL A 27 20.55 15.52 6.30
C VAL A 27 19.96 14.38 5.47
N LEU A 28 19.63 13.24 6.11
CA LEU A 28 18.92 12.15 5.45
C LEU A 28 17.58 12.63 4.87
N ARG A 29 16.80 13.37 5.66
CA ARG A 29 15.50 13.89 5.26
C ARG A 29 15.61 14.81 4.04
N LYS A 30 16.53 15.79 4.08
CA LYS A 30 16.81 16.67 2.95
C LYS A 30 17.18 15.90 1.68
N LYS A 31 18.00 14.86 1.80
CA LYS A 31 18.37 14.03 0.66
C LYS A 31 17.19 13.24 0.11
N LEU A 32 16.31 12.71 0.97
CA LEU A 32 15.09 12.01 0.55
C LEU A 32 14.10 12.95 -0.15
N ASP A 33 13.91 14.16 0.38
CA ASP A 33 13.02 15.17 -0.21
C ASP A 33 13.54 15.63 -1.59
N LEU A 34 14.85 15.78 -1.77
CA LEU A 34 15.46 16.09 -3.08
C LEU A 34 15.33 14.96 -4.10
N ASN A 35 15.28 13.71 -3.64
CA ASN A 35 15.14 12.52 -4.49
C ASN A 35 13.70 12.01 -4.58
N SER A 36 12.70 12.81 -4.17
CA SER A 36 11.31 12.38 -4.26
C SER A 36 10.82 12.46 -5.72
N THR A 37 11.38 11.63 -6.59
CA THR A 37 10.81 11.21 -7.88
C THR A 37 9.73 10.14 -7.67
N LEU A 38 9.23 9.98 -6.43
CA LEU A 38 8.12 9.10 -6.17
C LEU A 38 6.89 9.70 -6.86
N ASN A 39 6.60 9.20 -8.05
CA ASN A 39 5.24 9.09 -8.58
C ASN A 39 4.43 8.23 -7.59
N LEU A 40 4.21 8.77 -6.39
CA LEU A 40 3.17 8.29 -5.50
C LEU A 40 1.90 8.70 -6.19
N ASP A 41 1.41 7.80 -7.04
CA ASP A 41 0.07 7.85 -7.59
C ASP A 41 -0.88 8.29 -6.46
N GLN A 42 -1.31 9.55 -6.49
CA GLN A 42 -1.62 10.36 -5.31
C GLN A 42 -2.71 9.64 -4.49
N PHE A 43 -2.33 9.04 -3.36
CA PHE A 43 -3.29 8.35 -2.52
C PHE A 43 -4.08 9.40 -1.74
N THR A 44 -5.36 9.55 -2.09
CA THR A 44 -6.27 10.45 -1.38
C THR A 44 -6.66 9.84 -0.04
N TRP A 45 -6.21 10.47 1.05
CA TRP A 45 -6.64 10.12 2.40
C TRP A 45 -8.13 10.40 2.59
N LEU A 46 -8.90 9.36 2.90
CA LEU A 46 -10.34 9.46 3.14
C LEU A 46 -10.58 9.96 4.57
N ARG A 47 -11.12 11.17 4.71
CA ARG A 47 -11.37 11.80 6.02
C ARG A 47 -12.41 11.08 6.88
N GLU A 48 -13.32 10.35 6.23
CA GLU A 48 -14.48 9.70 6.84
C GLU A 48 -14.14 8.33 7.47
N ILE A 49 -12.91 7.83 7.33
CA ILE A 49 -12.51 6.51 7.85
C ILE A 49 -11.34 6.61 8.83
N PRO A 50 -11.21 5.66 9.78
CA PRO A 50 -10.09 5.64 10.71
C PRO A 50 -8.75 5.62 9.99
N ILE A 51 -7.75 6.33 10.53
CA ILE A 51 -6.39 6.43 9.95
C ILE A 51 -5.76 5.07 9.65
N LYS A 52 -5.99 4.08 10.51
CA LYS A 52 -5.51 2.70 10.32
C LYS A 52 -6.01 2.08 9.01
N ILE A 53 -7.24 2.38 8.61
CA ILE A 53 -7.84 1.86 7.37
C ILE A 53 -7.22 2.58 6.17
N ASN A 54 -7.05 3.90 6.22
CA ASN A 54 -6.33 4.61 5.17
C ASN A 54 -4.90 4.08 4.99
N CYS A 55 -4.16 3.88 6.09
CA CYS A 55 -2.81 3.31 6.05
C CYS A 55 -2.79 1.89 5.46
N PHE A 56 -3.84 1.10 5.69
CA PHE A 56 -3.99 -0.23 5.10
C PHE A 56 -4.21 -0.14 3.59
N ILE A 57 -5.16 0.68 3.12
CA ILE A 57 -5.45 0.86 1.69
C ILE A 57 -4.21 1.40 0.96
N TRP A 58 -3.51 2.38 1.54
CA TRP A 58 -2.26 2.91 0.99
C TRP A 58 -1.19 1.82 0.85
N ARG A 59 -1.01 0.98 1.88
CA ARG A 59 -0.08 -0.16 1.82
C ARG A 59 -0.51 -1.19 0.77
N ALA A 60 -1.80 -1.47 0.66
CA ALA A 60 -2.34 -2.38 -0.34
C ALA A 60 -2.04 -1.89 -1.75
N LYS A 61 -2.37 -0.63 -2.04
CA LYS A 61 -2.10 0.03 -3.33
C LYS A 61 -0.61 -0.02 -3.70
N MET A 62 0.28 0.07 -2.71
CA MET A 62 1.72 0.05 -2.91
C MET A 62 2.34 -1.36 -2.99
N GLY A 63 1.55 -2.44 -2.88
CA GLY A 63 2.09 -3.80 -2.79
C GLY A 63 2.90 -4.05 -1.50
N LYS A 64 2.63 -3.27 -0.44
CA LYS A 64 3.37 -3.26 0.83
C LYS A 64 2.63 -3.97 1.98
N ILE A 65 1.74 -4.89 1.64
CA ILE A 65 1.12 -5.81 2.60
C ILE A 65 1.92 -7.11 2.61
N PRO A 66 2.06 -7.78 3.77
CA PRO A 66 2.74 -9.06 3.89
C PRO A 66 1.93 -10.16 3.19
N SER A 67 2.10 -10.25 1.86
CA SER A 67 1.75 -11.42 1.05
C SER A 67 2.99 -12.29 0.89
N THR A 68 2.84 -13.57 0.57
CA THR A 68 3.99 -14.45 0.34
C THR A 68 5.00 -13.89 -0.67
N LEU A 69 4.56 -13.43 -1.84
CA LEU A 69 5.48 -12.80 -2.81
C LEU A 69 6.12 -11.52 -2.25
N GLY A 70 5.37 -10.75 -1.46
CA GLY A 70 5.90 -9.60 -0.74
C GLY A 70 6.99 -9.97 0.27
N LEU A 71 6.84 -11.06 1.01
CA LEU A 71 7.83 -11.51 1.98
C LEU A 71 9.09 -12.03 1.29
N LEU A 72 8.93 -12.86 0.25
CA LEU A 72 10.04 -13.41 -0.53
C LEU A 72 10.90 -12.31 -1.17
N SER A 73 10.28 -11.30 -1.78
CA SER A 73 10.99 -10.13 -2.33
C SER A 73 11.76 -9.31 -1.31
N ARG A 74 11.46 -9.46 -0.01
CA ARG A 74 12.19 -8.82 1.10
C ARG A 74 13.24 -9.74 1.72
N GLY A 75 13.48 -10.91 1.13
CA GLY A 75 14.42 -11.91 1.63
C GLY A 75 13.93 -12.65 2.87
N VAL A 76 12.63 -12.59 3.16
CA VAL A 76 12.01 -13.41 4.22
C VAL A 76 11.61 -14.73 3.60
N ASP A 77 12.20 -15.82 4.09
CA ASP A 77 11.82 -17.16 3.64
C ASP A 77 10.47 -17.56 4.23
N VAL A 78 9.64 -18.21 3.41
CA VAL A 78 8.28 -18.60 3.76
C VAL A 78 8.08 -20.04 3.31
N GLU A 79 7.78 -20.93 4.27
CA GLU A 79 7.63 -22.37 4.01
C GLU A 79 6.54 -22.68 2.98
N LYS A 80 5.39 -22.00 3.06
CA LYS A 80 4.28 -22.14 2.12
C LYS A 80 4.20 -20.94 1.18
N LYS A 81 4.46 -21.19 -0.11
CA LYS A 81 4.49 -20.14 -1.14
C LYS A 81 3.12 -19.80 -1.75
N LEU A 82 2.07 -20.50 -1.33
CA LEU A 82 0.73 -20.46 -1.91
C LEU A 82 -0.29 -19.94 -0.91
N CYS A 83 -1.35 -19.33 -1.42
CA CYS A 83 -2.48 -18.86 -0.63
C CYS A 83 -3.12 -20.04 0.12
N SER A 84 -3.34 -19.87 1.42
CA SER A 84 -3.91 -20.90 2.30
C SER A 84 -5.34 -21.29 1.97
N HIS A 85 -6.06 -20.47 1.18
CA HIS A 85 -7.46 -20.70 0.84
C HIS A 85 -7.71 -21.33 -0.53
N CYS A 86 -6.81 -21.14 -1.50
CA CYS A 86 -7.03 -21.63 -2.85
C CYS A 86 -5.76 -22.10 -3.57
N GLU A 87 -4.64 -22.22 -2.87
CA GLU A 87 -3.40 -22.86 -3.36
C GLU A 87 -2.80 -22.21 -4.63
N VAL A 88 -3.14 -20.95 -4.89
CA VAL A 88 -2.55 -20.13 -5.96
C VAL A 88 -1.46 -19.23 -5.36
N VAL A 89 -0.51 -18.79 -6.19
CA VAL A 89 0.54 -17.84 -5.78
C VAL A 89 -0.08 -16.60 -5.12
N GLU A 90 0.38 -16.30 -3.91
CA GLU A 90 -0.16 -15.19 -3.12
C GLU A 90 0.60 -13.89 -3.35
N CYS A 91 -0.01 -12.98 -4.10
CA CYS A 91 0.34 -11.55 -4.13
C CYS A 91 -0.72 -10.72 -3.37
N VAL A 92 -0.48 -9.42 -3.20
CA VAL A 92 -1.42 -8.50 -2.53
C VAL A 92 -2.79 -8.48 -3.20
N ASP A 93 -2.84 -8.41 -4.54
CA ASP A 93 -4.11 -8.43 -5.28
C ASP A 93 -4.87 -9.74 -5.07
N HIS A 94 -4.17 -10.87 -5.13
CA HIS A 94 -4.76 -12.17 -4.88
C HIS A 94 -5.27 -12.28 -3.44
N ALA A 95 -4.45 -11.98 -2.44
CA ALA A 95 -4.79 -12.13 -1.04
C ALA A 95 -6.02 -11.29 -0.63
N LEU A 96 -6.17 -10.09 -1.22
CA LEU A 96 -7.22 -9.15 -0.82
C LEU A 96 -8.45 -9.14 -1.71
N VAL A 97 -8.33 -9.56 -2.97
CA VAL A 97 -9.39 -9.39 -3.97
C VAL A 97 -9.56 -10.63 -4.83
N GLY A 98 -8.48 -11.10 -5.47
CA GLY A 98 -8.52 -12.14 -6.48
C GLY A 98 -8.71 -13.57 -5.97
N CYS A 99 -8.41 -13.85 -4.71
CA CYS A 99 -8.62 -15.16 -4.08
C CYS A 99 -10.12 -15.48 -4.09
N LYS A 100 -10.48 -16.75 -4.34
CA LYS A 100 -11.88 -17.20 -4.36
C LYS A 100 -12.64 -16.80 -3.08
N TYR A 101 -11.96 -16.92 -1.93
CA TYR A 101 -12.53 -16.51 -0.65
C TYR A 101 -12.73 -15.00 -0.57
N ALA A 102 -11.67 -14.22 -0.83
CA ALA A 102 -11.70 -12.77 -0.78
C ALA A 102 -12.74 -12.17 -1.75
N SER A 103 -12.79 -12.69 -2.98
CA SER A 103 -13.76 -12.30 -3.99
C SER A 103 -15.20 -12.58 -3.55
N THR A 104 -15.45 -13.73 -2.92
CA THR A 104 -16.77 -14.06 -2.36
C THR A 104 -17.18 -13.07 -1.27
N VAL A 105 -16.28 -12.77 -0.33
CA VAL A 105 -16.52 -11.76 0.72
C VAL A 105 -16.82 -10.40 0.10
N LEU A 106 -16.05 -10.00 -0.92
CA LEU A 106 -16.27 -8.74 -1.62
C LEU A 106 -17.66 -8.68 -2.28
N GLN A 107 -18.10 -9.75 -2.97
CA GLN A 107 -19.45 -9.81 -3.54
C GLN A 107 -20.55 -9.65 -2.48
N LEU A 108 -20.38 -10.28 -1.31
CA LEU A 108 -21.32 -10.13 -0.19
C LEU A 108 -21.35 -8.69 0.33
N VAL A 109 -20.20 -8.02 0.43
CA VAL A 109 -20.12 -6.61 0.82
C VAL A 109 -20.78 -5.71 -0.23
N LEU A 110 -20.52 -5.91 -1.52
CA LEU A 110 -21.16 -5.14 -2.59
C LEU A 110 -22.69 -5.29 -2.56
N LYS A 111 -23.17 -6.53 -2.36
CA LYS A 111 -24.60 -6.82 -2.19
C LYS A 111 -25.18 -6.11 -0.97
N TRP A 112 -24.50 -6.15 0.17
CA TRP A 112 -24.93 -5.47 1.40
C TRP A 112 -25.01 -3.95 1.22
N CYS A 113 -24.05 -3.36 0.52
CA CYS A 113 -24.03 -1.93 0.18
C CYS A 113 -25.05 -1.54 -0.90
N ARG A 114 -25.78 -2.50 -1.50
CA ARG A 114 -26.73 -2.29 -2.60
C ARG A 114 -26.11 -1.55 -3.79
N VAL A 115 -24.87 -1.89 -4.12
CA VAL A 115 -24.17 -1.38 -5.31
C VAL A 115 -24.07 -2.47 -6.38
N PRO A 116 -23.85 -2.11 -7.66
CA PRO A 116 -23.71 -3.11 -8.72
C PRO A 116 -22.67 -4.18 -8.36
N LEU A 117 -23.03 -5.44 -8.61
CA LEU A 117 -22.09 -6.55 -8.49
C LEU A 117 -21.16 -6.52 -9.70
N VAL A 118 -19.86 -6.51 -9.43
CA VAL A 118 -18.81 -6.44 -10.44
C VAL A 118 -17.72 -7.42 -10.06
N GLU A 119 -17.15 -8.07 -11.06
CA GLU A 119 -15.97 -8.91 -10.84
C GLU A 119 -14.73 -8.02 -10.80
N LEU A 120 -14.04 -8.04 -9.65
CA LEU A 120 -12.82 -7.28 -9.40
C LEU A 120 -11.72 -8.27 -9.04
N LYS A 121 -10.51 -8.04 -9.54
CA LYS A 121 -9.34 -8.91 -9.38
C LYS A 121 -8.17 -8.21 -8.69
N THR A 122 -8.11 -6.88 -8.74
CA THR A 122 -7.00 -6.11 -8.19
C THR A 122 -7.45 -5.10 -7.15
N VAL A 123 -6.53 -4.72 -6.24
CA VAL A 123 -6.74 -3.63 -5.27
C VAL A 123 -7.02 -2.32 -6.00
N HIS A 124 -6.35 -2.08 -7.14
CA HIS A 124 -6.56 -0.89 -7.94
C HIS A 124 -8.01 -0.80 -8.46
N GLU A 125 -8.54 -1.89 -9.01
CA GLU A 125 -9.94 -1.95 -9.47
C GLU A 125 -10.94 -1.68 -8.34
N VAL A 126 -10.72 -2.23 -7.15
CA VAL A 126 -11.56 -1.98 -5.98
C VAL A 126 -11.56 -0.50 -5.60
N ILE A 127 -10.38 0.13 -5.56
CA ILE A 127 -10.25 1.55 -5.24
C ILE A 127 -10.95 2.41 -6.29
N THR A 128 -10.70 2.15 -7.58
CA THR A 128 -11.32 2.89 -8.69
C THR A 128 -12.84 2.73 -8.70
N TYR A 129 -13.34 1.53 -8.43
CA TYR A 129 -14.78 1.27 -8.32
C TYR A 129 -15.42 2.04 -7.16
N ALA A 130 -14.80 2.01 -5.97
CA ALA A 130 -15.28 2.76 -4.81
C ALA A 130 -15.29 4.28 -5.05
N GLN A 131 -14.28 4.82 -5.74
CA GLN A 131 -14.22 6.22 -6.14
C GLN A 131 -15.33 6.58 -7.13
N ALA A 132 -15.59 5.73 -8.13
CA ALA A 132 -16.68 5.92 -9.09
C ALA A 132 -18.05 5.96 -8.42
N LEU A 133 -18.31 5.05 -7.46
CA LEU A 133 -19.54 5.03 -6.66
C LEU A 133 -19.71 6.31 -5.82
N SER A 134 -18.63 6.76 -5.19
CA SER A 134 -18.61 7.99 -4.39
C SER A 134 -18.94 9.22 -5.24
N ASN A 135 -18.36 9.30 -6.44
CA ASN A 135 -18.60 10.41 -7.37
C ASN A 135 -20.02 10.40 -7.94
N CYS A 136 -20.58 9.21 -8.24
CA CYS A 136 -21.99 9.07 -8.64
C CYS A 136 -22.94 9.57 -7.54
N SER A 137 -22.66 9.20 -6.30
CA SER A 137 -23.45 9.64 -5.14
C SER A 137 -23.40 11.16 -4.93
N LYS A 138 -22.22 11.77 -5.09
CA LYS A 138 -22.07 13.24 -5.03
C LYS A 138 -22.84 13.93 -6.15
N LYS A 139 -22.75 13.45 -7.40
CA LYS A 139 -23.52 14.00 -8.54
C LYS A 139 -25.03 13.95 -8.29
N LYS A 140 -25.55 12.86 -7.73
CA LYS A 140 -26.98 12.74 -7.35
C LYS A 140 -27.38 13.74 -6.26
N LYS A 141 -26.53 13.96 -5.24
CA LYS A 141 -26.80 14.95 -4.19
C LYS A 141 -26.80 16.39 -4.71
N VAL A 142 -25.88 16.73 -5.62
CA VAL A 142 -25.83 18.05 -6.26
C VAL A 142 -27.04 18.27 -7.17
N ALA A 143 -27.46 17.27 -7.94
CA ALA A 143 -28.65 17.37 -8.79
C ALA A 143 -29.96 17.50 -7.99
N ASN A 144 -30.04 16.90 -6.80
CA ASN A 144 -31.22 16.93 -5.94
C ASN A 144 -31.20 18.05 -4.87
N GLY A 145 -30.17 18.90 -4.86
CA GLY A 145 -29.91 19.91 -3.83
C GLY A 145 -30.22 21.35 -4.24
N ASN A 146 -30.97 21.58 -5.32
CA ASN A 146 -31.54 22.88 -5.67
C ASN A 146 -33.04 22.88 -5.33
N LEU A 147 -33.34 23.07 -4.05
CA LEU A 147 -34.61 23.56 -3.48
C LEU A 147 -34.29 24.18 -2.11
#